data_AF-A0A6H0CTA3-F1
#
_entry.id   AF-A0A6H0CTA3-F1
#
_cell.length_a   1.000
_cell.length_b   1.000
_cell.length_c   1.000
_cell.angle_alpha   90.00
_cell.angle_beta   90.00
_cell.angle_gamma   90.00
#
_symmetry.space_group_name_H-M   'P 1'
#
loop_
_entity.id
_entity.type
_entity.pdbx_description
1 polymer ?
#
loop_
_entity_poly.entity_id
_entity_poly.type
_entity_poly.pdbx_seq_one_letter_code
_entity_poly.pdbx_strand_id
1 'polypeptide(L)' 'MSTPDIRVEKGHAEPEEVAALTALLLARAAAQPLPATTHRVRARAGWRRLEREPGFRAPHSWH' A
#
# COMPACT_ATOMS: atom_id res chain seq x y z
N MET A 1 -14.87 -21.89 -16.32
CA MET A 1 -15.47 -20.56 -16.55
C MET A 1 -14.39 -19.54 -16.24
N SER A 2 -14.10 -18.59 -17.15
CA SER A 2 -13.08 -17.57 -16.90
C SER A 2 -13.64 -16.56 -15.90
N THR A 3 -12.99 -16.43 -14.75
CA THR A 3 -13.30 -15.37 -13.79
C THR A 3 -12.76 -14.05 -14.33
N PRO A 4 -13.54 -12.97 -14.36
CA PRO A 4 -13.03 -11.67 -14.76
C PRO A 4 -11.94 -11.21 -13.76
N ASP A 5 -10.88 -10.59 -14.27
CA ASP A 5 -9.77 -10.10 -13.43
C ASP A 5 -10.19 -8.95 -12.49
N ILE A 6 -11.25 -8.22 -12.84
CA ILE A 6 -11.81 -7.10 -12.08
C ILE A 6 -13.34 -7.18 -12.11
N ARG A 7 -13.99 -6.92 -10.97
CA ARG A 7 -15.46 -6.82 -10.86
C ARG A 7 -15.88 -5.73 -9.88
N VAL A 8 -17.06 -5.17 -10.10
CA VAL A 8 -17.72 -4.24 -9.17
C VAL A 8 -18.56 -5.06 -8.20
N GLU A 9 -18.25 -5.00 -6.91
CA GLU A 9 -18.97 -5.76 -5.86
C GLU A 9 -20.27 -5.10 -5.42
N LYS A 10 -20.35 -3.76 -5.54
CA LYS A 10 -21.46 -2.97 -5.04
C LYS A 10 -21.65 -1.71 -5.88
N GLY A 11 -22.90 -1.36 -6.17
CA GLY A 11 -23.26 -0.20 -6.99
C GLY A 11 -22.95 -0.42 -8.48
N HIS A 12 -22.87 0.67 -9.24
CA HIS A 12 -22.30 0.67 -10.59
C HIS A 12 -21.17 1.70 -10.64
N ALA A 13 -20.18 1.43 -11.50
CA ALA A 13 -19.15 2.41 -11.80
C ALA A 13 -19.66 3.33 -12.90
N GLU A 14 -19.50 4.64 -12.73
CA GLU A 14 -19.78 5.60 -13.79
C GLU A 14 -18.79 5.42 -14.95
N PRO A 15 -19.16 5.80 -16.19
CA PRO A 15 -18.26 5.71 -17.34
C PRO A 15 -16.90 6.38 -17.10
N GLU A 16 -16.88 7.51 -16.39
CA GLU A 16 -15.69 8.25 -16.01
C GLU A 16 -14.78 7.46 -15.06
N GLU A 17 -15.36 6.72 -14.11
CA GLU A 17 -14.60 5.89 -13.16
C GLU A 17 -13.96 4.69 -13.87
N VAL A 18 -14.70 4.04 -14.78
CA VAL A 18 -14.19 2.95 -15.61
C VAL A 18 -13.06 3.44 -16.51
N ALA A 19 -13.22 4.62 -17.11
CA ALA A 19 -12.21 5.25 -17.94
C ALA A 19 -10.95 5.59 -17.14
N ALA A 20 -11.10 6.15 -15.93
CA ALA A 20 -9.97 6.46 -15.04
C ALA A 20 -9.19 5.20 -14.64
N LEU A 21 -9.89 4.13 -14.26
CA LEU A 21 -9.25 2.86 -13.91
C LEU A 21 -8.50 2.27 -15.12
N THR A 22 -9.12 2.30 -16.29
CA THR A 22 -8.52 1.81 -17.54
C THR A 22 -7.28 2.61 -17.90
N ALA A 23 -7.34 3.95 -17.85
CA ALA A 23 -6.20 4.82 -18.11
C ALA A 23 -5.04 4.53 -17.15
N LEU A 24 -5.33 4.31 -15.86
CA LEU A 24 -4.33 3.96 -14.86
C LEU A 24 -3.68 2.61 -15.16
N LEU A 25 -4.46 1.59 -15.51
CA LEU A 25 -3.95 0.26 -15.83
C LEU A 25 -3.07 0.29 -17.09
N LEU A 26 -3.49 1.02 -18.14
CA LEU A 26 -2.69 1.21 -19.34
C LEU A 26 -1.39 1.97 -19.05
N ALA A 27 -1.46 3.04 -18.26
CA ALA A 27 -0.26 3.79 -17.86
C ALA A 27 0.72 2.91 -17.07
N ARG A 28 0.23 2.05 -16.18
CA ARG A 28 1.06 1.10 -15.42
C ARG A 28 1.64 0.00 -16.31
N ALA A 29 0.89 -0.51 -17.27
CA ALA A 29 1.38 -1.51 -18.23
C ALA A 29 2.45 -0.93 -19.16
N ALA A 30 2.32 0.34 -19.54
CA ALA A 30 3.29 1.04 -20.37
C ALA A 30 4.55 1.49 -19.61
N ALA A 31 4.48 1.61 -18.28
CA ALA A 31 5.61 2.01 -17.47
C ALA A 31 6.65 0.88 -17.40
N GLN A 32 7.84 1.12 -17.98
CA GLN A 32 9.00 0.27 -17.73
C GLN A 32 9.33 0.32 -16.22
N PRO A 33 9.41 -0.83 -15.52
CA PRO A 33 9.87 -0.85 -14.14
C PRO A 33 11.32 -0.38 -14.11
N LEU A 34 11.51 0.89 -13.75
CA LEU A 34 12.82 1.38 -13.33
C LEU A 34 13.29 0.51 -12.17
N PRO A 35 14.57 0.10 -12.13
CA PRO A 35 15.09 -0.62 -10.97
C PRO A 35 14.75 0.23 -9.76
N ALA A 36 13.93 -0.34 -8.87
CA ALA A 36 13.52 0.35 -7.66
C ALA A 36 14.81 0.81 -7.01
N THR A 37 15.01 2.13 -6.92
CA THR A 37 16.05 2.66 -6.04
C THR A 37 15.77 1.98 -4.72
N THR A 38 16.78 1.36 -4.10
CA THR A 38 16.62 0.63 -2.85
C THR A 38 15.91 1.56 -1.88
N HIS A 39 14.58 1.46 -1.81
CA HIS A 39 13.77 2.39 -1.05
C HIS A 39 14.21 2.08 0.36
N ARG A 40 14.99 3.00 0.95
CA ARG A 40 15.37 2.97 2.36
C ARG A 40 14.15 2.46 3.09
N VAL A 41 14.25 1.25 3.66
CA VAL A 41 13.12 0.53 4.27
C VAL A 41 12.33 1.58 5.02
N ARG A 42 11.13 1.92 4.51
CA ARG A 42 10.33 2.97 5.15
C ARG A 42 10.26 2.57 6.61
N ALA A 43 10.64 3.47 7.51
CA ALA A 43 10.59 3.23 8.94
C ALA A 43 9.18 2.72 9.24
N ARG A 44 9.06 1.41 9.42
CA ARG A 44 7.79 0.75 9.66
C ARG A 44 7.34 1.38 10.96
N ALA A 45 6.18 2.05 10.96
CA ALA A 45 5.64 2.61 12.19
C ALA A 45 5.71 1.50 13.23
N GLY A 46 6.52 1.71 14.26
CA GLY A 46 6.84 0.70 15.26
C GLY A 46 5.65 0.57 16.18
N TRP A 47 4.53 0.07 15.68
CA TRP A 47 3.38 -0.30 16.46
C TRP A 47 3.83 -1.41 17.41
N ARG A 48 4.35 -1.00 18.57
CA ARG A 48 4.77 -1.91 19.62
C ARG A 48 3.54 -2.24 20.44
N ARG A 49 3.46 -3.50 20.85
CA ARG A 49 2.50 -3.98 21.84
C ARG A 49 2.93 -3.45 23.19
N LEU A 50 2.40 -2.30 23.57
CA LEU A 50 2.70 -1.64 24.85
C LEU A 50 2.40 -2.54 26.05
N GLU A 51 1.45 -3.49 25.90
CA GLU A 51 1.14 -4.52 26.90
C GLU A 51 2.28 -5.51 27.17
N ARG A 52 3.31 -5.56 26.30
CA ARG A 52 4.50 -6.41 26.46
C ARG A 52 5.77 -5.64 26.79
N GLU A 53 5.67 -4.32 26.92
CA GLU A 53 6.80 -3.47 27.26
C GLU A 53 6.72 -3.09 28.75
N PRO A 54 7.83 -3.06 29.50
CA PRO A 54 7.83 -2.54 30.86
C PRO A 54 7.29 -1.11 30.86
N GLY A 55 6.27 -0.83 31.68
CA GLY A 55 5.58 0.47 31.70
C GLY A 55 6.46 1.68 32.08
N PHE A 56 7.69 1.43 32.51
CA PHE A 56 8.68 2.45 32.81
C PHE A 56 10.04 2.06 32.23
N ARG A 57 10.58 2.90 31.34
CA ARG A 57 12.00 2.87 30.95
C ARG A 57 12.72 4.00 31.69
N ALA A 58 13.87 3.68 32.28
CA ALA A 58 14.65 4.65 33.03
C ALA A 58 15.10 5.83 32.12
N PRO A 59 15.15 7.07 32.63
CA PRO A 59 15.41 8.28 31.82
C PRO A 59 16.74 8.26 31.04
N HIS A 60 17.72 7.48 31.51
CA HIS A 60 19.06 7.36 30.90
C HIS A 60 19.17 6.32 29.76
N SER A 61 18.06 5.76 29.26
CA SER A 61 18.07 4.62 28.33
C SER A 61 18.08 4.97 26.83
N TRP A 62 18.43 6.20 26.47
CA TRP A 62 18.52 6.62 25.07
C TRP A 62 19.95 6.37 24.57
N HIS A 63 20.08 5.59 23.49
CA HIS A 63 21.32 5.31 22.77
C HIS A 63 21.12 5.58 21.27
#